data_AF-A0A3B8HE54-F1
#
_entry.id   AF-A0A3B8HE54-F1
#
_cell.length_a   1.000
_cell.length_b   1.000
_cell.length_c   1.000
_cell.angle_alpha   90.00
_cell.angle_beta   90.00
_cell.angle_gamma   90.00
#
_symmetry.space_group_name_H-M   'P 1'
#
loop_
_entity.id
_entity.type
_entity.pdbx_description
1 polymer ?
#
loop_
_entity_poly.entity_id
_entity_poly.type
_entity_poly.pdbx_seq_one_letter_code
_entity_poly.pdbx_strand_id
1 'polypeptide(L)'
;LKIDWTFHCFKCGGMASMRTCPHGKDDRLLLSGTMVRKTLSEGGELPVEFSRPEVVKVLQAYYAGLEEKVEIKLHGAATGDVKKKK
;
A
#
# COMPACT_ATOMS: atom_id res chain seq x y z
N LEU A 1 13.17 17.48 5.58
CA LEU A 1 13.78 16.26 4.99
C LEU A 1 13.18 16.02 3.61
N LYS A 2 13.97 15.67 2.59
CA LYS A 2 13.45 15.17 1.30
C LYS A 2 13.38 13.64 1.38
N ILE A 3 12.18 13.07 1.45
CA ILE A 3 11.95 11.63 1.56
C ILE A 3 11.41 11.12 0.22
N ASP A 4 12.15 10.19 -0.39
CA ASP A 4 11.71 9.51 -1.61
C ASP A 4 10.72 8.39 -1.29
N TRP A 5 10.05 7.87 -2.31
CA TRP A 5 9.15 6.73 -2.16
C TRP A 5 9.88 5.51 -1.59
N THR A 6 9.29 4.95 -0.54
CA THR A 6 9.71 3.72 0.11
C THR A 6 8.73 2.61 -0.22
N PHE A 7 9.26 1.40 -0.37
CA PHE A 7 8.51 0.21 -0.75
C PHE A 7 9.13 -1.02 -0.10
N HIS A 8 8.37 -2.10 0.03
CA HIS A 8 8.96 -3.40 0.34
C HIS A 8 9.50 -4.00 -0.96
N CYS A 9 10.70 -4.60 -0.95
CA CYS A 9 11.24 -5.33 -2.08
C CYS A 9 11.41 -6.81 -1.73
N PHE A 10 10.74 -7.68 -2.49
CA PHE A 10 10.75 -9.13 -2.26
C PHE A 10 12.14 -9.75 -2.43
N LYS A 11 12.95 -9.25 -3.38
CA LYS A 11 14.33 -9.71 -3.56
C LYS A 11 15.30 -9.21 -2.49
N CYS A 12 15.03 -8.05 -1.89
CA CYS A 12 15.83 -7.54 -0.76
C CYS A 12 15.35 -8.10 0.58
N GLY A 13 14.12 -8.62 0.65
CA GLY A 13 13.51 -9.12 1.88
C GLY A 13 13.11 -8.02 2.86
N GLY A 14 12.89 -6.78 2.41
CA GLY A 14 12.62 -5.68 3.33
C GLY A 14 12.32 -4.33 2.68
N MET A 15 12.19 -3.32 3.53
CA MET A 15 11.94 -1.94 3.13
C MET A 15 13.15 -1.35 2.39
N ALA A 16 12.88 -0.71 1.27
CA ALA A 16 13.87 -0.10 0.41
C ALA A 16 13.33 1.20 -0.21
N SER A 17 14.21 1.89 -0.92
CA SER A 17 13.90 3.10 -1.68
C SER A 17 14.46 2.99 -3.10
N MET A 18 14.10 3.93 -3.96
CA MET A 18 14.67 4.05 -5.31
C MET A 18 16.20 4.21 -5.30
N ARG A 19 16.80 4.67 -4.20
CA ARG A 19 18.25 4.87 -4.09
C ARG A 19 18.99 3.66 -3.54
N THR A 20 18.29 2.81 -2.79
CA THR A 20 18.89 1.70 -2.04
C THR A 20 18.57 0.33 -2.63
N CYS A 21 17.67 0.24 -3.61
CA CYS A 21 17.32 -1.01 -4.28
C CYS A 21 17.28 -0.85 -5.81
N PRO A 22 18.06 -1.67 -6.56
CA PRO A 22 18.10 -1.62 -8.02
C PRO A 22 16.98 -2.43 -8.69
N HIS A 23 16.22 -3.25 -7.96
CA HIS A 23 15.22 -4.17 -8.53
C HIS A 23 14.05 -3.45 -9.17
N GLY A 24 13.41 -4.06 -10.17
CA GLY A 24 12.31 -3.46 -10.95
C GLY A 24 10.99 -3.35 -10.19
N LYS A 25 9.94 -2.81 -10.83
CA LYS A 25 8.60 -2.67 -10.23
C LYS A 25 7.99 -4.03 -9.82
N ASP A 26 8.27 -5.08 -10.58
CA ASP A 26 7.71 -6.42 -10.35
C ASP A 26 8.19 -7.04 -9.03
N ASP A 27 9.36 -6.62 -8.54
CA ASP A 27 9.93 -7.08 -7.27
C ASP A 27 9.56 -6.18 -6.08
N ARG A 28 8.65 -5.22 -6.28
CA ARG A 28 8.32 -4.19 -5.28
C ARG A 28 6.84 -4.23 -4.92
N LEU A 29 6.57 -4.20 -3.62
CA LEU A 29 5.24 -3.95 -3.09
C LEU A 29 5.14 -2.47 -2.69
N LEU A 30 4.30 -1.74 -3.42
CA LEU A 30 3.92 -0.37 -3.13
C LEU A 30 2.40 -0.28 -3.08
N LEU A 31 1.83 -0.06 -1.89
CA LEU A 31 0.40 0.15 -1.70
C LEU A 31 0.12 1.60 -1.34
N SER A 32 -0.72 2.26 -2.13
CA SER A 32 -1.18 3.60 -1.80
C SER A 32 -2.16 3.57 -0.63
N GLY A 33 -2.19 4.65 0.16
CA GLY A 33 -3.17 4.78 1.25
C GLY A 33 -4.62 4.69 0.78
N THR A 34 -4.93 5.15 -0.44
CA THR A 34 -6.28 5.01 -1.02
C THR A 34 -6.63 3.55 -1.29
N MET A 35 -5.70 2.77 -1.84
CA MET A 35 -5.92 1.33 -2.04
C MET A 35 -6.11 0.62 -0.70
N VAL A 36 -5.28 0.95 0.31
CA VAL A 36 -5.38 0.38 1.66
C VAL A 36 -6.75 0.64 2.28
N ARG A 37 -7.23 1.90 2.28
CA ARG A 37 -8.55 2.23 2.84
C ARG A 37 -9.68 1.54 2.09
N LYS A 38 -9.56 1.43 0.76
CA LYS A 38 -10.53 0.71 -0.07
C LYS A 38 -10.58 -0.77 0.31
N THR A 39 -9.43 -1.44 0.31
CA THR A 39 -9.30 -2.84 0.71
C THR A 39 -9.90 -3.08 2.10
N LEU A 40 -9.58 -2.26 3.09
CA LEU A 40 -10.12 -2.40 4.45
C LEU A 40 -11.64 -2.16 4.52
N SER A 41 -12.16 -1.16 3.79
CA SER A 41 -13.60 -0.87 3.75
C SER A 41 -14.41 -1.98 3.08
N GLU A 42 -13.81 -2.66 2.10
CA GLU A 42 -14.37 -3.82 1.39
C GLU A 42 -14.15 -5.14 2.15
N GLY A 43 -13.48 -5.12 3.30
CA GLY A 43 -13.19 -6.32 4.11
C GLY A 43 -12.10 -7.23 3.53
N GLY A 44 -11.29 -6.71 2.61
CA GLY A 44 -10.17 -7.43 2.03
C GLY A 44 -8.96 -7.54 2.96
N GLU A 45 -7.97 -8.31 2.51
CA GLU A 45 -6.72 -8.57 3.23
C GLU A 45 -5.57 -7.73 2.67
N LEU A 46 -4.63 -7.37 3.55
CA LEU A 46 -3.40 -6.68 3.20
C LEU A 46 -2.21 -7.66 3.29
N PRO A 47 -1.23 -7.59 2.38
CA PRO A 47 -0.02 -8.41 2.47
C PRO A 47 0.73 -8.17 3.78
N VAL A 48 1.34 -9.23 4.32
CA VAL A 48 2.11 -9.18 5.57
C VAL A 48 3.38 -8.33 5.43
N GLU A 49 3.88 -8.19 4.20
CA GLU A 49 5.02 -7.35 3.84
C GLU A 49 4.68 -5.85 3.90
N PHE A 50 3.39 -5.49 3.81
CA PHE A 50 2.94 -4.10 3.92
C PHE A 50 2.77 -3.68 5.38
N SER A 51 2.08 -4.50 6.17
CA SER A 51 1.83 -4.22 7.57
C SER A 51 1.76 -5.51 8.36
N ARG A 52 2.12 -5.42 9.64
CA ARG A 52 2.12 -6.58 10.52
C ARG A 52 0.70 -7.10 10.75
N PRO A 53 0.48 -8.42 10.85
CA PRO A 53 -0.85 -9.00 11.00
C PRO A 53 -1.64 -8.45 12.19
N GLU A 54 -0.99 -8.19 13.32
CA GLU A 54 -1.63 -7.64 14.51
C GLU A 54 -2.18 -6.22 14.27
N VAL A 55 -1.49 -5.41 13.48
CA VAL A 55 -1.93 -4.05 13.13
C VAL A 55 -3.08 -4.11 12.12
N VAL A 56 -2.97 -4.98 11.12
CA VAL A 56 -4.03 -5.16 10.11
C VAL A 56 -5.34 -5.58 10.76
N LYS A 57 -5.31 -6.49 11.74
CA LYS A 57 -6.50 -6.91 12.49
C LYS A 57 -7.18 -5.76 13.22
N VAL A 58 -6.40 -4.87 13.86
CA VAL A 58 -6.95 -3.67 14.53
C VAL A 58 -7.62 -2.75 13.51
N LEU A 59 -6.99 -2.53 12.36
CA LEU A 59 -7.56 -1.71 11.29
C LEU A 59 -8.83 -2.33 10.70
N GLN A 60 -8.84 -3.64 10.43
CA GLN A 60 -10.01 -4.35 9.94
C GLN A 60 -11.18 -4.26 10.92
N ALA A 61 -10.93 -4.46 12.23
CA ALA A 61 -11.96 -4.32 13.26
C ALA A 61 -12.56 -2.91 13.28
N TYR A 62 -11.73 -1.88 13.16
CA TYR A 62 -12.19 -0.49 13.05
C TYR A 62 -13.08 -0.27 11.82
N TYR A 63 -12.63 -0.68 10.63
CA TYR A 63 -13.38 -0.50 9.38
C TYR A 63 -14.67 -1.33 9.33
N ALA A 64 -14.69 -2.50 9.96
CA ALA A 64 -15.89 -3.33 10.07
C ALA A 64 -16.97 -2.70 10.96
N GLY A 65 -16.57 -1.89 11.96
CA GLY A 65 -17.46 -1.19 12.87
C GLY A 65 -18.01 0.15 12.37
N LEU A 66 -17.64 0.58 11.15
CA LEU A 66 -18.16 1.83 10.58
C LEU A 66 -19.59 1.65 10.07
N GLU A 67 -20.53 2.41 10.65
CA GLU A 67 -21.94 2.44 10.22
C GLU A 67 -22.11 3.12 8.86
N GLU A 68 -21.32 4.15 8.58
CA GLU A 68 -21.31 4.87 7.31
C GLU A 68 -20.09 4.47 6.48
N LYS A 69 -20.32 3.68 5.43
CA LYS A 69 -19.27 3.26 4.50
C LYS A 69 -19.20 4.23 3.33
N VAL A 70 -18.15 5.05 3.31
CA VAL A 70 -17.87 5.96 2.19
C VAL A 70 -17.30 5.18 1.03
N GLU A 71 -17.83 5.39 -0.17
CA GLU A 71 -17.28 4.82 -1.40
C GLU A 71 -15.90 5.43 -1.71
N ILE A 72 -14.86 4.58 -1.77
CA ILE A 72 -13.49 5.04 -2.03
C ILE A 72 -13.17 4.91 -3.52
N LYS A 73 -13.18 6.05 -4.21
CA LYS A 73 -12.81 6.15 -5.61
C LYS A 73 -11.29 6.00 -5.80
N LEU A 74 -10.89 5.05 -6.65
CA LEU A 74 -9.50 4.88 -7.03
C LEU A 74 -9.11 5.91 -8.09
N HIS A 75 -7.94 6.51 -7.94
CA HIS A 75 -7.31 7.36 -8.96
C HIS A 75 -6.04 6.68 -9.48
N GLY A 76 -5.54 7.05 -10.67
CA GLY A 76 -4.35 6.41 -11.27
C GLY A 76 -3.06 6.50 -10.44
N ALA A 77 -2.96 7.45 -9.51
CA ALA A 77 -1.85 7.51 -8.55
C ALA A 77 -1.93 6.40 -7.46
N ALA A 78 -3.10 5.80 -7.27
CA ALA A 78 -3.35 4.80 -6.24
C ALA A 78 -2.82 3.40 -6.62
N THR A 79 -2.66 3.10 -7.91
CA THR A 79 -2.19 1.80 -8.41
C THR A 79 -0.68 1.74 -8.62
N GLY A 80 0.05 2.85 -8.46
CA GLY A 80 1.49 2.91 -8.75
C GLY A 80 1.83 3.02 -10.25
N ASP A 81 0.82 3.10 -11.12
CA ASP A 81 0.92 3.33 -12.56
C ASP A 81 0.93 4.82 -12.91
N VAL A 82 1.77 5.60 -12.23
CA VAL A 82 2.00 6.97 -12.66
C VAL A 82 2.82 6.92 -13.95
N LYS A 83 2.13 7.01 -15.10
CA LYS A 83 2.77 7.28 -16.40
C LYS A 83 3.60 8.55 -16.23
N LYS A 84 4.92 8.44 -16.41
CA LYS A 84 5.79 9.63 -16.49
C LYS A 84 5.24 10.51 -17.63
N LYS A 85 4.82 11.74 -17.33
CA LYS A 85 4.65 12.74 -18.38
C LYS A 85 6.01 12.92 -19.04
N LYS A 86 6.03 12.72 -20.35
CA LYS A 86 7.20 12.85 -21.23
C LYS A 86 7.68 14.30 -21.24
#